data_AF-A0A7X0P1D4-F1
#
_entry.id   AF-A0A7X0P1D4-F1
#
_cell.length_a   1.000
_cell.length_b   1.000
_cell.length_c   1.000
_cell.angle_alpha   90.00
_cell.angle_beta   90.00
_cell.angle_gamma   90.00
#
_symmetry.space_group_name_H-M   'P 1'
#
loop_
_entity.id
_entity.type
_entity.pdbx_description
1 polymer ?
#
loop_
_entity_poly.entity_id
_entity_poly.type
_entity_poly.pdbx_seq_one_letter_code
_entity_poly.pdbx_strand_id
1 'polypeptide(L)'
;MRLTWKDALATVAAGVNVAVYVAFTQGADLPIVGDVRGATGTILLLGLVGGCMLSAAPEAYERKGPYTVVASTLGGIALLAGVIGLIMAAELALAVLFYATMALWLMATVRHALAPAKTEALK
;
A
#
# COMPACT_ATOMS: atom_id res chain seq x y z
N MET A 1 -22.70 8.77 2.02
CA MET A 1 -21.25 8.45 2.09
C MET A 1 -21.11 6.95 2.23
N ARG A 2 -20.68 6.23 1.19
CA ARG A 2 -20.33 4.81 1.33
C ARG A 2 -18.81 4.73 1.37
N LEU A 3 -18.23 4.95 2.54
CA LEU A 3 -16.95 4.32 2.87
C LEU A 3 -17.20 2.84 2.70
N THR A 4 -16.68 2.24 1.63
CA THR A 4 -16.84 0.81 1.47
C THR A 4 -16.06 0.15 2.59
N TRP A 5 -16.51 -1.00 3.08
CA TRP A 5 -15.76 -1.78 4.08
C TRP A 5 -14.29 -1.99 3.67
N LYS A 6 -14.03 -2.05 2.36
CA LYS A 6 -12.69 -2.10 1.77
C LYS A 6 -11.86 -0.85 2.04
N ASP A 7 -12.44 0.35 2.00
CA ASP A 7 -11.74 1.60 2.30
C ASP A 7 -11.37 1.70 3.77
N ALA A 8 -12.26 1.24 4.66
CA ALA A 8 -11.97 1.14 6.08
C ALA A 8 -10.81 0.17 6.34
N LEU A 9 -10.85 -1.03 5.72
CA LEU A 9 -9.78 -2.02 5.85
C LEU A 9 -8.44 -1.51 5.28
N ALA A 10 -8.46 -0.82 4.14
CA ALA A 10 -7.26 -0.23 3.54
C ALA A 10 -6.66 0.85 4.44
N THR A 11 -7.49 1.66 5.09
CA THR A 11 -7.06 2.68 6.06
C THR A 11 -6.45 2.03 7.31
N VAL A 12 -7.04 0.95 7.81
CA VAL A 12 -6.45 0.17 8.91
C VAL A 12 -5.09 -0.40 8.50
N ALA A 13 -4.98 -0.99 7.31
CA ALA A 13 -3.70 -1.52 6.82
C ALA A 13 -2.63 -0.43 6.67
N ALA A 14 -3.01 0.77 6.21
CA ALA A 14 -2.12 1.91 6.19
C ALA A 14 -1.68 2.35 7.59
N GLY A 15 -2.61 2.39 8.56
CA GLY A 15 -2.31 2.66 9.96
C GLY A 15 -1.34 1.65 10.57
N VAL A 16 -1.52 0.35 10.29
CA VAL A 16 -0.60 -0.71 10.72
C VAL A 16 0.77 -0.52 10.09
N ASN A 17 0.83 -0.19 8.81
CA ASN A 17 2.09 0.07 8.10
C ASN A 17 2.88 1.25 8.74
N VAL A 18 2.19 2.35 9.04
CA VAL A 18 2.76 3.49 9.78
C VAL A 18 3.25 3.06 11.16
N ALA A 19 2.45 2.29 11.92
CA ALA A 19 2.83 1.82 13.24
C ALA A 19 4.10 0.95 13.20
N VAL A 20 4.22 0.05 12.22
CA VAL A 20 5.40 -0.80 12.02
C VAL A 20 6.64 0.04 11.69
N TYR A 21 6.52 0.98 10.75
CA TYR A 21 7.65 1.83 10.36
C TYR A 21 8.10 2.75 11.50
N VAL A 22 7.15 3.35 12.24
CA VAL A 22 7.47 4.17 13.42
C VAL A 22 8.15 3.33 14.50
N ALA A 23 7.61 2.14 14.82
CA ALA A 23 8.21 1.25 15.81
C ALA A 23 9.65 0.85 15.42
N PHE A 24 9.91 0.59 14.14
CA PHE A 24 11.26 0.36 13.63
C PHE A 24 12.17 1.59 13.84
N THR A 25 11.72 2.79 13.44
CA THR A 25 12.54 4.01 13.58
C THR A 25 12.80 4.44 15.03
N GLN A 26 11.93 4.04 15.96
CA GLN A 26 12.10 4.30 17.39
C GLN A 26 12.94 3.22 18.09
N GLY A 27 13.41 2.20 17.37
CA GLY A 27 14.20 1.12 17.95
C GLY A 27 13.41 0.26 18.94
N ALA A 28 12.10 0.11 18.73
CA ALA A 28 11.29 -0.74 19.59
C ALA A 28 11.79 -2.19 19.52
N ASP A 29 12.09 -2.78 20.69
CA ASP A 29 12.60 -4.14 20.82
C ASP A 29 11.45 -5.18 20.67
N LEU A 30 10.79 -5.12 19.51
CA LEU A 30 9.73 -6.03 19.12
C LEU A 30 10.34 -7.18 18.33
N PRO A 31 10.08 -8.46 18.69
CA PRO A 31 10.77 -9.63 18.11
C PRO A 31 10.60 -9.79 16.59
N ILE A 32 9.66 -9.07 15.97
CA ILE A 32 9.38 -9.11 14.52
C ILE A 32 9.72 -7.78 13.82
N VAL A 33 9.82 -6.66 14.54
CA VAL A 33 9.97 -5.31 13.94
C VAL A 33 11.30 -4.64 14.34
N GLY A 34 12.03 -5.23 15.29
CA GLY A 34 13.36 -4.76 15.70
C GLY A 34 14.46 -5.03 14.68
N ASP A 35 14.19 -5.80 13.62
CA ASP A 35 15.10 -6.04 12.51
C ASP A 35 14.52 -5.55 11.18
N VAL A 36 15.40 -5.03 10.31
CA VAL A 36 15.02 -4.46 9.00
C VAL A 36 14.25 -5.47 8.16
N ARG A 37 14.63 -6.75 8.22
CA ARG A 37 13.98 -7.81 7.43
C ARG A 37 12.58 -8.09 7.93
N GLY A 38 12.39 -8.10 9.24
CA GLY A 38 11.08 -8.33 9.85
C GLY A 38 10.10 -7.18 9.57
N ALA A 39 10.57 -5.93 9.69
CA ALA A 39 9.79 -4.76 9.28
C ALA A 39 9.46 -4.78 7.78
N THR A 40 10.46 -5.06 6.92
CA THR A 40 10.28 -5.15 5.46
C THR A 40 9.28 -6.24 5.10
N GLY A 41 9.41 -7.43 5.68
CA GLY A 41 8.50 -8.55 5.43
C GLY A 41 7.07 -8.23 5.85
N THR A 42 6.89 -7.57 6.99
CA THR A 42 5.56 -7.17 7.47
C THR A 42 4.90 -6.17 6.52
N ILE A 43 5.61 -5.12 6.11
CA ILE A 43 5.08 -4.11 5.19
C ILE A 43 4.81 -4.71 3.81
N LEU A 44 5.70 -5.57 3.31
CA LEU A 44 5.52 -6.25 2.03
C LEU A 44 4.31 -7.18 2.05
N LEU A 45 4.09 -7.94 3.13
CA LEU A 45 2.92 -8.79 3.29
C LEU A 45 1.62 -7.97 3.34
N LEU A 46 1.60 -6.85 4.08
CA LEU A 46 0.45 -5.94 4.08
C LEU A 46 0.15 -5.41 2.67
N GLY A 47 1.20 -5.01 1.94
CA GLY A 47 1.08 -4.56 0.55
C GLY A 47 0.57 -5.64 -0.40
N LEU A 48 1.03 -6.89 -0.25
CA LEU A 48 0.62 -8.02 -1.07
C LEU A 48 -0.83 -8.41 -0.80
N VAL A 49 -1.22 -8.56 0.47
CA VAL A 49 -2.59 -8.91 0.87
C VAL A 49 -3.56 -7.80 0.46
N GLY A 50 -3.21 -6.53 0.73
CA GLY A 50 -4.02 -5.39 0.33
C GLY A 50 -4.11 -5.22 -1.19
N GLY A 51 -3.00 -5.37 -1.90
CA GLY A 51 -2.94 -5.20 -3.36
C GLY A 51 -3.66 -6.32 -4.11
N CYS A 52 -3.44 -7.58 -3.74
CA CYS A 52 -3.99 -8.73 -4.44
C CYS A 52 -5.45 -9.03 -4.07
N MET A 53 -5.83 -8.93 -2.79
CA MET A 53 -7.19 -9.27 -2.37
C MET A 53 -8.19 -8.12 -2.54
N LEU A 54 -7.69 -6.87 -2.48
CA LEU A 54 -8.53 -5.68 -2.54
C LEU A 54 -8.57 -5.02 -3.93
N SER A 55 -7.73 -5.47 -4.88
CA SER A 55 -7.75 -4.97 -6.26
C SER A 55 -9.09 -5.24 -6.94
N ALA A 56 -9.50 -4.26 -7.76
CA ALA A 56 -10.73 -4.30 -8.53
C ALA A 56 -10.70 -5.39 -9.61
N ALA A 57 -11.90 -5.86 -9.98
CA ALA A 57 -12.13 -6.86 -11.01
C ALA A 57 -11.39 -6.55 -12.34
N PRO A 58 -11.00 -7.58 -13.11
CA PRO A 58 -10.17 -7.47 -14.31
C PRO A 58 -10.68 -6.48 -15.37
N GLU A 59 -11.95 -6.11 -15.34
CA GLU A 59 -12.56 -5.13 -16.25
C GLU A 59 -12.00 -3.70 -16.06
N ALA A 60 -11.38 -3.40 -14.90
CA ALA A 60 -10.66 -2.15 -14.68
C ALA A 60 -9.28 -2.09 -15.37
N TYR A 61 -8.74 -3.25 -15.79
CA TYR A 61 -7.43 -3.36 -16.42
C TYR A 61 -7.44 -2.89 -17.89
N GLU A 62 -8.61 -2.86 -18.53
CA GLU A 62 -8.76 -2.34 -19.91
C GLU A 62 -8.60 -0.82 -20.00
N ARG A 63 -8.73 -0.08 -18.89
CA ARG A 63 -8.54 1.38 -18.90
C ARG A 63 -7.06 1.73 -18.75
N LYS A 64 -6.35 1.79 -19.89
CA LYS A 64 -4.98 2.33 -20.02
C LYS A 64 -4.93 3.84 -19.71
N GLY A 65 -5.15 4.21 -18.45
CA GLY A 65 -5.04 5.58 -17.96
C GLY A 65 -3.70 5.85 -17.28
N PRO A 66 -3.30 7.13 -17.13
CA PRO A 66 -2.07 7.51 -16.42
C PRO A 66 -2.02 6.98 -14.98
N TYR A 67 -3.18 6.85 -14.32
CA TYR A 67 -3.30 6.23 -13.00
C TYR A 67 -2.74 4.80 -12.98
N THR A 68 -3.10 3.97 -13.96
CA THR A 68 -2.68 2.56 -13.99
C THR A 68 -1.17 2.48 -14.16
N VAL A 69 -0.57 3.31 -15.02
CA VAL A 69 0.88 3.36 -15.22
C VAL A 69 1.60 3.76 -13.93
N VAL A 70 1.15 4.83 -13.27
CA VAL A 70 1.76 5.32 -12.03
C VAL A 70 1.59 4.32 -10.89
N ALA A 71 0.42 3.72 -10.73
CA ALA A 71 0.17 2.72 -9.69
C ALA A 71 0.99 1.44 -9.93
N SER A 72 1.07 0.96 -11.18
CA SER A 72 1.88 -0.23 -11.51
C SER A 72 3.37 0.02 -11.33
N THR A 73 3.88 1.19 -11.70
CA THR A 73 5.30 1.54 -11.50
C THR A 73 5.64 1.65 -10.02
N LEU A 74 4.82 2.33 -9.21
CA LEU A 74 4.99 2.38 -7.76
C LEU A 74 4.89 1.00 -7.12
N GLY A 75 3.97 0.15 -7.58
CA GLY A 75 3.87 -1.24 -7.13
C GLY A 75 5.12 -2.06 -7.45
N GLY A 76 5.69 -1.90 -8.65
CA GLY A 76 6.94 -2.53 -9.05
C GLY A 76 8.13 -2.06 -8.21
N ILE A 77 8.23 -0.75 -7.96
CA ILE A 77 9.26 -0.16 -7.08
C ILE A 77 9.13 -0.72 -5.66
N ALA A 78 7.91 -0.76 -5.11
CA ALA A 78 7.66 -1.34 -3.79
C ALA A 78 8.09 -2.80 -3.71
N LEU A 79 7.76 -3.62 -4.72
CA LEU A 79 8.16 -5.02 -4.78
C LEU A 79 9.70 -5.18 -4.81
N LEU A 80 10.38 -4.44 -5.67
CA LEU A 80 11.84 -4.46 -5.77
C LEU A 80 12.49 -4.02 -4.46
N ALA A 81 12.02 -2.92 -3.88
CA ALA A 81 12.51 -2.41 -2.60
C ALA A 81 12.31 -3.43 -1.48
N GLY A 82 11.16 -4.11 -1.44
CA GLY A 82 10.92 -5.16 -0.45
C GLY A 82 11.82 -6.38 -0.61
N VAL A 83 12.07 -6.83 -1.85
CA VAL A 83 13.03 -7.92 -2.10
C VAL A 83 14.44 -7.52 -1.65
N ILE A 84 14.88 -6.31 -2.01
CA ILE A 84 16.19 -5.79 -1.60
C ILE A 84 16.28 -5.67 -0.08
N GLY A 85 15.25 -5.12 0.58
CA GLY A 85 15.19 -4.98 2.03
C GLY A 85 15.25 -6.33 2.76
N LEU A 86 14.61 -7.36 2.22
CA LEU A 86 14.67 -8.72 2.79
C LEU A 86 16.05 -9.36 2.65
N ILE A 87 16.67 -9.27 1.47
CA ILE A 87 17.96 -9.92 1.21
C ILE A 87 19.10 -9.15 1.89
N MET A 88 19.16 -7.85 1.65
CA MET A 88 20.28 -6.99 2.02
C MET A 88 20.13 -6.34 3.39
N ALA A 89 18.97 -6.47 4.05
CA ALA A 89 18.65 -5.75 5.30
C ALA A 89 18.88 -4.23 5.16
N ALA A 90 18.57 -3.67 3.98
CA ALA A 90 18.84 -2.27 3.68
C ALA A 90 17.70 -1.35 4.17
N GLU A 91 18.00 -0.48 5.13
CA GLU A 91 17.05 0.49 5.70
C GLU A 91 16.47 1.43 4.63
N LEU A 92 17.29 1.84 3.67
CA LEU A 92 16.84 2.66 2.55
C LEU A 92 15.76 1.95 1.72
N ALA A 93 15.91 0.64 1.52
CA ALA A 93 14.94 -0.16 0.78
C ALA A 93 13.62 -0.30 1.57
N LEU A 94 13.70 -0.46 2.90
CA LEU A 94 12.54 -0.42 3.80
C LEU A 94 11.81 0.93 3.69
N ALA A 95 12.54 2.05 3.72
CA ALA A 95 11.96 3.38 3.58
C ALA A 95 11.26 3.55 2.22
N VAL A 96 11.90 3.14 1.12
CA VAL A 96 11.29 3.19 -0.23
C VAL A 96 10.02 2.35 -0.29
N LEU A 97 10.04 1.13 0.25
CA LEU A 97 8.86 0.26 0.33
C LEU A 97 7.71 0.95 1.10
N PHE A 98 8.02 1.53 2.27
CA PHE A 98 7.04 2.25 3.09
C PHE A 98 6.40 3.42 2.32
N TYR A 99 7.21 4.34 1.78
CA TYR A 99 6.71 5.51 1.08
C TYR A 99 5.95 5.16 -0.20
N ALA A 100 6.43 4.18 -0.97
CA ALA A 100 5.71 3.71 -2.15
C ALA A 100 4.33 3.13 -1.79
N THR A 101 4.25 2.37 -0.70
CA THR A 101 2.98 1.80 -0.21
C THR A 101 2.02 2.89 0.27
N MET A 102 2.51 3.91 0.97
CA MET A 102 1.70 5.06 1.39
C MET A 102 1.20 5.90 0.21
N ALA A 103 2.05 6.11 -0.81
CA ALA A 103 1.66 6.79 -2.04
C ALA A 103 0.54 6.04 -2.77
N LEU A 104 0.65 4.71 -2.89
CA LEU A 104 -0.39 3.86 -3.48
C LEU A 104 -1.72 3.96 -2.69
N TRP A 105 -1.66 3.90 -1.36
CA TRP A 105 -2.83 4.07 -0.51
C TRP A 105 -3.49 5.44 -0.67
N LEU A 106 -2.71 6.52 -0.68
CA LEU A 106 -3.20 7.88 -0.89
C LEU A 106 -3.88 8.02 -2.26
N MET A 107 -3.24 7.56 -3.33
CA MET A 107 -3.82 7.62 -4.67
C MET A 107 -5.14 6.84 -4.77
N ALA A 108 -5.21 5.67 -4.16
CA ALA A 108 -6.44 4.87 -4.12
C ALA A 108 -7.57 5.61 -3.36
N THR A 109 -7.23 6.17 -2.20
CA THR A 109 -8.16 6.94 -1.36
C THR A 109 -8.68 8.19 -2.09
N VAL A 110 -7.79 8.98 -2.69
CA VAL A 110 -8.15 10.17 -3.47
C VAL A 110 -9.04 9.79 -4.65
N ARG A 111 -8.70 8.71 -5.36
CA ARG A 111 -9.53 8.21 -6.47
C ARG A 111 -10.93 7.82 -6.03
N HIS A 112 -11.08 7.16 -4.87
CA HIS A 112 -12.39 6.80 -4.34
C HIS A 112 -13.16 8.02 -3.83
N ALA A 113 -12.49 9.01 -3.22
CA ALA A 113 -13.11 10.25 -2.78
C ALA A 113 -13.63 11.11 -3.94
N LEU A 114 -12.93 11.10 -5.08
CA LEU A 114 -13.28 11.85 -6.29
C LEU A 114 -14.17 11.08 -7.27
N ALA A 115 -14.37 9.78 -7.09
CA ALA A 115 -15.23 9.00 -7.97
C ALA A 115 -16.69 9.48 -7.82
N PRO A 116 -17.35 9.95 -8.90
CA PRO A 116 -18.69 10.50 -8.82
C PRO A 116 -19.67 9.44 -8.31
N ALA A 117 -20.56 9.84 -7.39
CA ALA A 117 -21.67 9.01 -6.96
C ALA A 117 -22.48 8.63 -8.20
N LYS A 118 -22.51 7.33 -8.52
CA LYS A 118 -23.27 6.74 -9.63
C LYS A 118 -24.79 6.78 -9.32
N THR A 119 -25.31 7.96 -8.95
CA THR A 119 -26.70 8.18 -8.54
C THR A 119 -27.34 9.44 -9.15
N GLU A 120 -26.61 10.23 -9.96
CA GLU A 120 -27.21 11.35 -10.72
C GLU A 120 -27.43 11.04 -12.21
N ALA A 121 -27.31 9.79 -12.64
CA ALA A 121 -27.61 9.39 -14.03
C ALA A 121 -29.03 8.80 -14.21
N LEU A 122 -29.90 8.92 -13.19
CA LEU A 122 -31.30 8.45 -13.23
C LEU A 122 -32.29 9.54 -12.74
N LYS A 123 -31.99 10.82 -12.95
CA LYS A 123 -32.97 11.90 -12.83
C LYS A 123 -33.17 12.57 -14.17
#